data_AF-A0A1X7UC95-F1
#
_entry.id   AF-A0A1X7UC95-F1
#
_cell.length_a   1.000
_cell.length_b   1.000
_cell.length_c   1.000
_cell.angle_alpha   90.00
_cell.angle_beta   90.00
_cell.angle_gamma   90.00
#
_symmetry.space_group_name_H-M   'P 1'
#
loop_
_entity.id
_entity.type
_entity.pdbx_description
1 polymer ?
#
loop_
_entity_poly.entity_id
_entity_poly.type
_entity_poly.pdbx_seq_one_letter_code
_entity_poly.pdbx_strand_id
1 'polypeptide(L)'
;MKQVRRWLHPENGVEAVMNKIVVKQLLIGLPNDLKGFVASHNPETPTVVANLIETYDSAHANWAYQQIRTWYQEQPDHKRSNHSRKESGGPRK
;
A
#
# COMPACT_ATOMS: atom_id res chain seq x y z
N MET A 1 -37.71 -2.90 13.17
CA MET A 1 -36.92 -1.80 13.77
C MET A 1 -35.96 -2.20 14.91
N LYS A 2 -36.18 -3.31 15.64
CA LYS A 2 -35.32 -3.69 16.79
C LYS A 2 -33.83 -3.91 16.45
N GLN A 3 -33.52 -4.40 15.24
CA GLN A 3 -32.14 -4.67 14.81
C GLN A 3 -31.33 -3.38 14.55
N VAL A 4 -31.93 -2.38 13.89
CA VAL A 4 -31.25 -1.12 13.58
C VAL A 4 -30.91 -0.37 14.86
N ARG A 5 -31.85 -0.34 15.82
CA ARG A 5 -31.63 0.30 17.13
C ARG A 5 -30.50 -0.38 17.91
N ARG A 6 -30.47 -1.71 17.89
CA ARG A 6 -29.40 -2.51 18.52
C ARG A 6 -28.05 -2.37 17.82
N TRP A 7 -27.99 -2.03 16.54
CA TRP A 7 -26.72 -1.78 15.87
C TRP A 7 -26.22 -0.34 16.14
N LEU A 8 -27.12 0.64 16.01
CA LEU A 8 -26.78 2.06 16.11
C LEU A 8 -26.49 2.54 17.52
N HIS A 9 -27.14 1.97 18.54
CA HIS A 9 -27.07 2.44 19.92
C HIS A 9 -27.30 3.97 20.02
N PRO A 10 -28.47 4.49 19.60
CA PRO A 10 -28.73 5.94 19.55
C PRO A 10 -28.60 6.65 20.90
N GLU A 11 -28.67 5.91 22.01
CA GLU A 11 -28.36 6.35 23.37
C GLU A 11 -26.94 6.91 23.53
N ASN A 12 -26.00 6.54 22.67
CA ASN A 12 -24.61 7.01 22.70
C ASN A 12 -24.41 8.38 22.03
N GLY A 13 -25.49 9.01 21.55
CA GLY A 13 -25.46 10.33 20.92
C GLY A 13 -25.42 10.30 19.40
N VAL A 14 -25.73 11.45 18.80
CA VAL A 14 -25.86 11.62 17.34
C VAL A 14 -24.53 11.36 16.62
N GLU A 15 -23.41 11.80 17.20
CA GLU A 15 -22.09 11.60 16.60
C GLU A 15 -21.72 10.12 16.48
N ALA A 16 -21.96 9.32 17.53
CA ALA A 16 -21.69 7.88 17.51
C ALA A 16 -22.54 7.15 16.45
N VAL A 17 -23.81 7.55 16.30
CA VAL A 17 -24.70 7.03 15.25
C VAL A 17 -24.18 7.39 13.87
N MET A 18 -23.80 8.65 13.66
CA MET A 18 -23.26 9.11 12.38
C MET A 18 -21.95 8.40 12.04
N ASN A 19 -21.04 8.25 13.00
CA ASN A 19 -19.78 7.54 12.79
C ASN A 19 -20.02 6.09 12.35
N LYS A 20 -20.93 5.35 13.00
CA LYS A 20 -21.28 3.98 12.59
C LYS A 20 -21.84 3.91 11.16
N ILE A 21 -22.71 4.86 10.80
CA ILE A 21 -23.29 4.93 9.45
C ILE A 21 -22.19 5.24 8.43
N VAL A 22 -21.40 6.28 8.66
CA VAL A 22 -20.35 6.73 7.75
C VAL A 22 -19.30 5.64 7.57
N VAL A 23 -18.80 5.03 8.65
CA VAL A 23 -17.84 3.91 8.57
C VAL A 23 -18.40 2.78 7.72
N LYS A 24 -19.66 2.39 7.95
CA LYS A 24 -20.27 1.32 7.15
C LYS A 24 -20.35 1.69 5.66
N GLN A 25 -20.72 2.93 5.35
CA GLN A 25 -20.79 3.40 3.96
C GLN A 25 -19.41 3.45 3.30
N LEU A 26 -18.40 3.95 4.02
CA LEU A 26 -17.01 3.94 3.56
C LEU A 26 -16.57 2.51 3.23
N LEU A 27 -16.75 1.57 4.15
CA LEU A 27 -16.41 0.15 3.93
C LEU A 27 -17.14 -0.49 2.74
N ILE A 28 -18.36 -0.07 2.42
CA ILE A 28 -19.09 -0.55 1.25
C ILE A 28 -18.47 -0.02 -0.04
N GLY A 29 -17.97 1.22 -0.03
CA GLY A 29 -17.36 1.87 -1.20
C GLY A 29 -15.92 1.44 -1.50
N LEU A 30 -15.25 0.70 -0.60
CA LEU A 30 -13.86 0.28 -0.81
C LEU A 30 -13.74 -0.92 -1.77
N PRO A 31 -12.67 -0.98 -2.58
CA PRO A 31 -12.28 -2.19 -3.32
C PRO A 31 -12.07 -3.39 -2.38
N ASN A 32 -12.29 -4.62 -2.86
CA ASN A 32 -12.29 -5.82 -2.01
C ASN A 32 -10.99 -6.02 -1.20
N ASP A 33 -9.83 -5.81 -1.82
CA ASP A 33 -8.53 -6.02 -1.17
C ASP A 33 -8.31 -5.05 -0.01
N LEU A 34 -8.62 -3.77 -0.25
CA LEU A 34 -8.54 -2.72 0.76
C LEU A 34 -9.62 -2.87 1.83
N LYS A 35 -10.84 -3.25 1.44
CA LYS A 35 -11.96 -3.48 2.36
C LYS A 35 -11.65 -4.59 3.37
N GLY A 36 -11.06 -5.70 2.93
CA GLY A 36 -10.65 -6.79 3.81
C GLY A 36 -9.64 -6.35 4.86
N PHE A 37 -8.64 -5.57 4.43
CA PHE A 37 -7.65 -4.97 5.32
C PHE A 37 -8.27 -3.99 6.31
N VAL A 38 -9.08 -3.02 5.86
CA VAL A 38 -9.67 -2.01 6.76
C VAL A 38 -10.67 -2.65 7.73
N ALA A 39 -11.49 -3.60 7.25
CA ALA A 39 -12.50 -4.26 8.08
C ALA A 39 -11.90 -5.14 9.20
N SER A 40 -10.72 -5.73 8.99
CA SER A 40 -10.07 -6.55 10.02
C SER A 40 -9.64 -5.75 11.25
N HIS A 41 -9.53 -4.42 11.13
CA HIS A 41 -9.17 -3.51 12.22
C HIS A 41 -10.39 -2.94 12.97
N ASN A 42 -11.61 -3.30 12.57
CA ASN A 42 -12.88 -2.86 13.18
C ASN A 42 -12.93 -1.34 13.52
N PRO A 43 -12.76 -0.45 12.53
CA PRO A 43 -12.70 0.99 12.78
C PRO A 43 -14.04 1.54 13.30
N GLU A 44 -13.98 2.41 14.30
CA GLU A 44 -15.18 3.01 14.90
C GLU A 44 -15.49 4.41 14.35
N THR A 45 -14.50 5.09 13.76
CA THR A 45 -14.64 6.44 13.24
C THR A 45 -14.16 6.56 11.79
N PRO A 46 -14.70 7.54 11.03
CA PRO A 46 -14.26 7.79 9.65
C PRO A 46 -12.77 8.12 9.55
N THR A 47 -12.23 8.82 10.55
CA THR A 47 -10.80 9.16 10.62
C THR A 47 -9.92 7.91 10.72
N VAL A 48 -10.32 6.91 11.51
CA VAL A 48 -9.57 5.65 11.59
C VAL A 48 -9.60 4.91 10.25
N VAL A 49 -10.75 4.93 9.54
CA VAL A 49 -10.84 4.37 8.18
C VAL A 49 -9.84 5.06 7.24
N ALA A 50 -9.79 6.39 7.22
CA ALA A 50 -8.86 7.15 6.37
C ALA A 50 -7.39 6.81 6.68
N ASN A 51 -7.01 6.81 7.96
CA ASN A 51 -5.64 6.47 8.37
C ASN A 51 -5.23 5.05 7.97
N LEU A 52 -6.15 4.08 8.02
CA LEU A 52 -5.89 2.71 7.59
C LEU A 52 -5.69 2.63 6.07
N ILE A 53 -6.46 3.39 5.30
CA ILE A 53 -6.28 3.48 3.84
C ILE A 53 -4.91 4.06 3.51
N GLU A 54 -4.53 5.18 4.14
CA GLU A 54 -3.21 5.79 3.96
C GLU A 54 -2.06 4.85 4.36
N THR A 55 -2.25 4.08 5.44
CA THR A 55 -1.28 3.05 5.87
C THR A 55 -1.15 1.94 4.84
N TYR A 56 -2.27 1.45 4.31
CA TYR A 56 -2.29 0.44 3.25
C TYR A 56 -1.58 0.96 2.01
N ASP A 57 -1.91 2.15 1.53
CA ASP A 57 -1.31 2.77 0.35
C ASP A 57 0.19 3.01 0.52
N SER A 58 0.62 3.47 1.71
CA SER A 58 2.04 3.71 2.01
C SER A 58 2.84 2.41 2.04
N ALA A 59 2.29 1.37 2.69
CA ALA A 59 2.87 0.03 2.64
C ALA A 59 2.90 -0.49 1.19
N HIS A 60 1.87 -0.18 0.41
CA HIS A 60 1.75 -0.63 -0.98
C HIS A 60 2.78 0.02 -1.91
N ALA A 61 2.98 1.32 -1.77
CA ALA A 61 4.02 2.03 -2.48
C ALA A 61 5.41 1.50 -2.11
N ASN A 62 5.67 1.26 -0.81
CA ASN A 62 6.97 0.78 -0.35
C ASN A 62 7.36 -0.58 -0.96
N TRP A 63 6.46 -1.58 -0.98
CA TRP A 63 6.81 -2.88 -1.59
C TRP A 63 7.10 -2.74 -3.08
N ALA A 64 6.34 -1.91 -3.80
CA ALA A 64 6.58 -1.67 -5.22
C ALA A 64 7.96 -1.02 -5.46
N TYR A 65 8.34 -0.03 -4.64
CA TYR A 65 9.68 0.57 -4.70
C TYR A 65 10.78 -0.43 -4.38
N GLN A 66 10.60 -1.28 -3.36
CA GLN A 66 11.60 -2.27 -2.99
C GLN A 66 11.79 -3.32 -4.09
N GLN A 67 10.69 -3.81 -4.68
CA GLN A 67 10.74 -4.72 -5.82
C GLN A 67 11.55 -4.12 -6.96
N ILE A 68 11.21 -2.90 -7.40
CA ILE A 68 11.94 -2.23 -8.48
C ILE A 68 13.43 -2.10 -8.14
N ARG A 69 13.75 -1.69 -6.90
CA ARG A 69 15.14 -1.59 -6.44
C ARG A 69 15.88 -2.92 -6.53
N THR A 70 15.28 -4.03 -6.07
CA THR A 70 15.91 -5.35 -6.14
C THR A 70 16.14 -5.79 -7.58
N TRP A 71 15.17 -5.56 -8.48
CA TRP A 71 15.33 -5.85 -9.91
C TRP A 71 16.51 -5.10 -10.57
N TYR A 72 16.81 -3.87 -10.13
CA TYR A 72 17.98 -3.13 -10.62
C TYR A 72 19.31 -3.55 -9.97
N GLN A 73 19.27 -4.06 -8.73
CA GLN A 73 20.47 -4.46 -7.98
C GLN A 73 20.95 -5.88 -8.32
N GLU A 74 20.06 -6.75 -8.80
CA GLU A 74 20.35 -8.14 -9.17
C GLU A 74 20.82 -8.33 -10.62
N GLN A 75 21.03 -7.26 -11.41
CA GLN A 75 21.66 -7.41 -12.72
C GLN A 75 23.12 -7.87 -12.56
N PRO A 76 23.50 -9.08 -13.01
CA PRO A 76 24.89 -9.53 -12.90
C PRO A 76 25.74 -8.73 -13.89
N ASP A 77 26.94 -8.36 -13.43
CA ASP A 77 27.97 -7.64 -14.19
C ASP A 77 28.11 -8.13 -15.65
N HIS A 78 27.47 -7.43 -16.59
CA HIS A 78 27.88 -7.42 -18.00
C HIS A 78 28.92 -6.33 -18.27
N LYS A 79 29.76 -6.03 -17.27
CA LYS A 79 31.02 -5.29 -17.44
C LYS A 79 32.24 -6.12 -17.05
N ARG A 80 32.26 -7.40 -17.43
CA ARG A 80 33.50 -8.19 -17.46
C ARG A 80 33.73 -8.83 -18.83
N SER A 81 34.19 -8.02 -19.77
CA SER A 81 35.11 -8.36 -20.85
C SER A 81 35.21 -7.09 -21.70
N ASN A 82 36.33 -6.37 -21.72
CA ASN A 82 37.44 -6.74 -22.58
C ASN A 82 38.75 -6.25 -21.97
N HIS A 83 39.58 -7.17 -21.50
CA HIS A 83 41.02 -6.95 -21.49
C HIS A 83 41.67 -7.96 -22.43
N SER A 84 42.56 -7.44 -23.28
CA SER A 84 43.58 -8.14 -24.08
C SER A 84 43.18 -8.89 -25.35
N ARG A 85 43.31 -8.19 -26.50
CA ARG A 85 44.07 -8.57 -27.72
C ARG A 85 43.93 -7.41 -28.71
N LYS A 86 44.96 -6.71 -29.19
CA LYS A 86 46.14 -7.16 -29.95
C LYS A 86 47.25 -6.12 -29.73
N GLU A 87 48.44 -6.51 -29.29
CA GLU A 87 49.54 -6.88 -30.18
C GLU A 87 49.88 -5.81 -31.23
N SER A 88 51.03 -5.17 -30.97
CA SER A 88 52.14 -5.05 -31.92
C SER A 88 52.04 -4.00 -33.03
N GLY A 89 52.91 -2.99 -32.95
CA GLY A 89 53.46 -2.31 -34.13
C GLY A 89 53.52 -0.79 -34.01
N GLY A 90 54.72 -0.27 -33.70
CA GLY A 90 55.08 1.10 -34.14
C GLY A 90 55.08 1.20 -35.69
N PRO A 91 55.34 2.38 -36.28
CA PRO A 91 56.64 3.00 -36.08
C PRO A 91 56.63 4.54 -35.99
N ARG A 92 57.79 5.03 -35.55
CA ARG A 92 58.34 6.39 -35.74
C ARG A 92 58.09 6.90 -37.17
N LYS A 93 57.75 8.18 -37.31
CA LYS A 93 58.60 9.24 -37.88
C LYS A 93 58.12 10.59 -37.38
#